data_AF-A0A0J7ZFT7-F1
#
_entry.id   AF-A0A0J7ZFT7-F1
#
_cell.length_a   1.000
_cell.length_b   1.000
_cell.length_c   1.000
_cell.angle_alpha   90.00
_cell.angle_beta   90.00
_cell.angle_gamma   90.00
#
_symmetry.space_group_name_H-M   'P 1'
#
loop_
_entity.id
_entity.type
_entity.pdbx_description
1 polymer ?
#
loop_
_entity_poly.entity_id
_entity_poly.type
_entity_poly.pdbx_seq_one_letter_code
_entity_poly.pdbx_strand_id
1 'polypeptide(L)'
;MSVSHSVYAVYGVVVAPPRELAALEESLAAQAHRPASRNLADVRVQLFTVGDDEHVVLGAGYEQFGPNTYRAVPSLQVGAGWDDALLEQVRNLGLTVWSGPCWHVVHDLS
;
A
#
# COMPACT_ATOMS: atom_id res chain seq x y z
N MET A 1 19.75 21.06 -11.80
CA MET A 1 18.71 20.74 -10.79
C MET A 1 18.96 19.31 -10.34
N SER A 2 19.05 19.06 -9.03
CA SER A 2 19.24 17.69 -8.51
C SER A 2 17.88 17.00 -8.55
N VAL A 3 17.76 15.93 -9.33
CA VAL A 3 16.56 15.07 -9.30
C VAL A 3 16.54 14.39 -7.94
N SER A 4 15.45 14.56 -7.19
CA SER A 4 15.31 13.95 -5.86
C SER A 4 14.67 12.59 -6.04
N HIS A 5 15.50 11.55 -6.19
CA HIS A 5 15.02 10.19 -6.31
C HIS A 5 14.74 9.60 -4.92
N SER A 6 13.47 9.40 -4.60
CA SER A 6 13.06 8.57 -3.45
C SER A 6 12.52 7.25 -3.94
N VAL A 7 12.86 6.18 -3.22
CA VAL A 7 12.30 4.84 -3.49
C VAL A 7 11.51 4.42 -2.27
N TYR A 8 10.27 3.99 -2.49
CA TYR A 8 9.40 3.48 -1.43
C TYR A 8 9.21 1.98 -1.64
N ALA A 9 9.51 1.17 -0.64
CA ALA A 9 9.00 -0.20 -0.57
C ALA A 9 7.65 -0.17 0.14
N VAL A 10 6.60 -0.59 -0.54
CA VAL A 10 5.23 -0.70 0.01
C VAL A 10 4.88 -2.17 0.10
N TYR A 11 4.50 -2.66 1.29
CA TYR A 11 3.97 -4.01 1.42
C TYR A 11 2.48 -3.97 1.18
N GLY A 12 2.02 -4.58 0.09
CA GLY A 12 0.65 -4.38 -0.37
C GLY A 12 0.23 -5.35 -1.45
N VAL A 13 -0.94 -5.05 -2.02
CA VAL A 13 -1.51 -5.71 -3.19
C VAL A 13 -1.74 -4.68 -4.28
N VAL A 14 -1.46 -5.06 -5.52
CA VAL A 14 -1.86 -4.29 -6.70
C VAL A 14 -3.29 -4.68 -7.03
N VAL A 15 -4.17 -3.70 -7.15
CA VAL A 15 -5.57 -3.88 -7.53
C VAL A 15 -5.83 -3.26 -8.91
N ALA A 16 -6.81 -3.80 -9.61
CA ALA A 16 -7.34 -3.17 -10.80
C ALA A 16 -7.79 -1.73 -10.50
N PRO A 17 -7.59 -0.76 -11.41
CA PRO A 17 -8.07 0.60 -11.24
C PRO A 17 -9.57 0.61 -10.92
N PRO A 18 -9.97 1.09 -9.73
CA PRO A 18 -11.37 1.21 -9.40
C PRO A 18 -12.02 2.27 -10.29
N ARG A 19 -13.25 2.02 -10.76
CA ARG A 19 -14.02 3.00 -11.55
C ARG A 19 -14.25 4.32 -10.80
N GLU A 20 -14.29 4.26 -9.47
CA GLU A 20 -14.54 5.38 -8.58
C GLU A 20 -13.40 5.53 -7.56
N LEU A 21 -12.21 5.91 -8.05
CA LEU A 21 -11.01 6.08 -7.22
C LEU A 21 -11.24 7.04 -6.05
N ALA A 22 -11.93 8.17 -6.29
CA ALA A 22 -12.24 9.15 -5.24
C ALA A 22 -13.13 8.57 -4.12
N ALA A 23 -14.10 7.71 -4.47
CA ALA A 23 -14.96 7.05 -3.48
C ALA A 23 -14.17 6.01 -2.65
N LEU A 24 -13.19 5.34 -3.27
CA LEU A 24 -12.26 4.46 -2.56
C LEU A 24 -11.39 5.24 -1.58
N GLU A 25 -10.81 6.37 -2.01
CA GLU A 25 -10.01 7.25 -1.14
C GLU A 25 -10.83 7.75 0.06
N GLU A 26 -12.07 8.19 -0.17
CA GLU A 26 -12.97 8.63 0.89
C GLU A 26 -13.32 7.50 1.86
N SER A 27 -13.59 6.30 1.35
CA SER A 27 -13.85 5.11 2.19
C SER A 27 -12.65 4.74 3.06
N LEU A 28 -11.44 4.76 2.50
CA LEU A 28 -10.20 4.50 3.26
C LEU A 28 -9.94 5.61 4.29
N ALA A 29 -10.16 6.87 3.92
CA ALA A 29 -10.04 7.99 4.84
C ALA A 29 -11.04 7.85 6.00
N ALA A 30 -12.30 7.49 5.74
CA ALA A 30 -13.31 7.27 6.78
C ALA A 30 -12.93 6.12 7.72
N GLN A 31 -12.29 5.07 7.21
CA GLN A 31 -11.81 3.95 8.02
C GLN A 31 -10.60 4.31 8.89
N ALA A 32 -9.68 5.14 8.39
CA ALA A 32 -8.52 5.62 9.17
C ALA A 32 -8.92 6.44 10.42
N HIS A 33 -10.14 7.00 10.42
CA HIS A 33 -10.71 7.78 11.53
C HIS A 33 -11.59 6.96 12.49
N ARG A 34 -11.86 5.66 12.21
CA ARG A 34 -12.56 4.82 13.19
C ARG A 34 -11.61 4.47 14.35
N PRO A 35 -12.10 4.54 15.60
CA PRO A 35 -11.30 4.09 16.74
C PRO A 35 -10.99 2.60 16.59
N ALA A 36 -9.71 2.27 16.79
CA ALA A 36 -9.17 0.92 16.83
C ALA A 36 -10.09 -0.02 17.63
N SER A 37 -10.77 -0.94 16.94
CA SER A 37 -11.54 -1.98 17.60
C SER A 37 -10.53 -2.99 18.13
N ARG A 38 -10.58 -3.26 19.45
CA ARG A 38 -9.70 -4.22 20.12
C ARG A 38 -9.94 -5.64 19.60
N ASN A 39 -9.40 -6.01 18.45
CA ASN A 39 -8.93 -7.37 18.16
C ASN A 39 -8.07 -7.43 16.90
N LEU A 40 -6.92 -8.11 17.07
CA LEU A 40 -5.89 -8.51 16.10
C LEU A 40 -5.45 -7.41 15.11
N ALA A 41 -4.45 -6.64 15.56
CA ALA A 41 -3.61 -5.73 14.78
C ALA A 41 -4.39 -4.71 13.93
N ASP A 42 -4.46 -3.46 14.41
CA ASP A 42 -4.92 -2.29 13.64
C ASP A 42 -3.97 -1.99 12.47
N VAL A 43 -3.88 -2.90 11.50
CA VAL A 43 -3.12 -2.74 10.27
C VAL A 43 -3.87 -1.68 9.46
N ARG A 44 -3.36 -0.45 9.51
CA ARG A 44 -3.92 0.67 8.75
C ARG A 44 -3.51 0.53 7.29
N VAL A 45 -4.46 0.08 6.49
CA VAL A 45 -4.30 -0.01 5.05
C VAL A 45 -4.43 1.38 4.41
N GLN A 46 -3.49 1.73 3.53
CA GLN A 46 -3.40 3.02 2.83
C GLN A 46 -3.36 2.81 1.32
N LEU A 47 -3.82 3.81 0.57
CA LEU A 47 -3.76 3.81 -0.88
C LEU A 47 -2.46 4.46 -1.36
N PHE A 48 -1.79 3.81 -2.30
CA PHE A 48 -0.66 4.35 -3.03
C PHE A 48 -0.99 4.33 -4.52
N THR A 49 -1.10 5.50 -5.13
CA THR A 49 -1.27 5.64 -6.58
C THR A 49 0.11 5.68 -7.24
N VAL A 50 0.33 4.82 -8.22
CA VAL A 50 1.50 4.91 -9.10
C VAL A 50 1.12 5.85 -10.24
N GLY A 51 2.02 6.74 -10.65
CA GLY A 51 1.74 7.80 -11.62
C GLY A 51 1.46 7.34 -13.06
N ASP A 52 1.11 6.07 -13.26
CA ASP A 52 0.69 5.51 -14.55
C ASP A 52 -0.83 5.39 -14.69
N ASP A 53 -1.61 5.80 -13.66
CA ASP A 53 -3.08 5.69 -13.60
C ASP A 53 -3.66 4.27 -13.80
N GLU A 54 -2.79 3.27 -13.96
CA GLU A 54 -3.11 1.88 -14.26
C GLU A 54 -2.85 0.97 -13.04
N HIS A 55 -1.98 1.37 -12.12
CA HIS A 55 -1.64 0.59 -10.95
C HIS A 55 -1.98 1.34 -9.65
N VAL A 56 -2.89 0.73 -8.90
CA VAL A 56 -3.25 1.17 -7.56
C VAL A 56 -2.74 0.12 -6.58
N VAL A 57 -1.91 0.54 -5.62
CA VAL A 57 -1.40 -0.33 -4.56
C VAL A 57 -2.15 -0.04 -3.28
N LEU A 58 -2.75 -1.08 -2.72
CA LEU A 58 -3.33 -1.05 -1.39
C LEU A 58 -2.31 -1.62 -0.40
N GLY A 59 -1.74 -0.77 0.46
CA GLY A 59 -0.56 -1.08 1.28
C GLY A 59 -0.84 -1.13 2.77
N ALA A 60 -0.28 -2.11 3.48
CA ALA A 60 -0.35 -2.26 4.93
C ALA A 60 0.77 -1.50 5.67
N GLY A 61 1.84 -1.17 4.96
CA GLY A 61 3.00 -0.45 5.48
C GLY A 61 3.97 -0.10 4.37
N TYR A 62 4.91 0.81 4.66
CA TYR A 62 5.95 1.18 3.72
C TYR A 62 7.25 1.57 4.43
N GLU A 63 8.37 1.47 3.70
CA GLU A 63 9.68 1.97 4.09
C GLU A 63 10.22 2.88 2.97
N GLN A 64 10.64 4.11 3.33
CA GLN A 64 11.31 5.00 2.39
C GLN A 64 12.82 4.76 2.42
N PHE A 65 13.41 4.51 1.26
CA PHE A 65 14.85 4.42 1.09
C PHE A 65 15.40 5.77 0.64
N GLY A 66 16.38 6.26 1.41
CA GLY A 66 17.17 7.41 1.01
C GLY A 66 18.11 7.08 -0.17
N PRO A 67 18.66 8.10 -0.86
CA PRO A 67 19.63 7.91 -1.93
C PRO A 67 20.79 7.00 -1.52
N ASN A 68 21.24 6.13 -2.42
CA ASN A 68 22.33 5.16 -2.20
C ASN A 68 22.08 4.10 -1.12
N THR A 69 20.83 3.87 -0.72
CA THR A 69 20.48 2.75 0.18
C THR A 69 20.28 1.47 -0.63
N TYR A 70 21.04 0.42 -0.31
CA TYR A 70 20.90 -0.90 -0.92
C TYR A 70 20.40 -1.90 0.13
N ARG A 71 19.22 -2.46 -0.09
CA ARG A 71 18.65 -3.50 0.79
C ARG A 71 17.88 -4.52 -0.05
N ALA A 72 18.00 -5.79 0.31
CA ALA A 72 17.24 -6.85 -0.35
C ALA A 72 15.79 -6.85 0.14
N VAL A 73 14.83 -6.91 -0.77
CA VAL A 73 13.39 -6.95 -0.46
C VAL A 73 13.02 -8.02 0.60
N PRO A 74 13.55 -9.26 0.57
CA PRO A 74 13.25 -10.27 1.59
C PRO A 74 13.71 -9.93 3.02
N SER A 75 14.58 -8.93 3.19
CA SER A 75 15.06 -8.50 4.51
C SER A 75 14.18 -7.44 5.18
N LEU A 76 13.14 -6.96 4.48
CA LEU A 76 12.18 -6.01 5.01
C LEU A 76 11.18 -6.72 5.93
N GLN A 77 10.87 -6.10 7.06
CA GLN A 77 9.97 -6.70 8.05
C GLN A 77 8.52 -6.65 7.58
N VAL A 78 7.88 -7.81 7.57
CA VAL A 78 6.44 -7.93 7.35
C VAL A 78 5.76 -8.02 8.71
N GLY A 79 4.81 -7.13 8.98
CA GLY A 79 4.04 -7.17 10.21
C GLY A 79 3.13 -8.39 10.29
N ALA A 80 2.94 -8.92 11.50
CA ALA A 80 2.01 -10.03 11.72
C ALA A 80 0.58 -9.62 11.33
N GLY A 81 -0.09 -10.45 10.52
CA GLY A 81 -1.47 -10.23 10.06
C GLY A 81 -1.62 -9.25 8.89
N TRP A 82 -0.52 -8.75 8.30
CA TRP A 82 -0.59 -7.85 7.14
C TRP A 82 -1.29 -8.50 5.93
N ASP A 83 -0.98 -9.75 5.63
CA ASP A 83 -1.59 -10.48 4.51
C ASP A 83 -3.11 -10.61 4.71
N ASP A 84 -3.52 -11.05 5.89
CA ASP A 84 -4.94 -11.24 6.23
C ASP A 84 -5.71 -9.92 6.17
N ALA A 85 -5.15 -8.85 6.74
CA ALA A 85 -5.74 -7.51 6.72
C ALA A 85 -5.88 -6.96 5.29
N LEU A 86 -4.86 -7.12 4.44
CA LEU A 86 -4.91 -6.69 3.05
C LEU A 86 -5.98 -7.44 2.27
N LEU A 87 -6.01 -8.77 2.39
CA LEU A 87 -6.96 -9.61 1.66
C LEU A 87 -8.39 -9.42 2.17
N GLU A 88 -8.60 -9.21 3.47
CA GLU A 88 -9.90 -8.84 4.03
C GLU A 88 -10.36 -7.49 3.49
N GLN A 89 -9.48 -6.49 3.47
CA GLN A 89 -9.80 -5.17 2.99
C GLN A 89 -10.18 -5.15 1.51
N VAL A 90 -9.44 -5.88 0.67
CA VAL A 90 -9.77 -6.09 -0.75
C VAL A 90 -11.18 -6.67 -0.90
N ARG A 91 -11.51 -7.72 -0.13
CA ARG A 91 -12.83 -8.37 -0.19
C ARG A 91 -13.93 -7.41 0.22
N ASN A 92 -13.73 -6.66 1.30
CA ASN A 92 -14.70 -5.68 1.81
C ASN A 92 -14.98 -4.56 0.82
N LEU A 93 -13.98 -4.17 0.03
CA LEU A 93 -14.08 -3.13 -0.98
C LEU A 93 -14.48 -3.65 -2.37
N GLY A 94 -14.63 -4.97 -2.55
CA GLY A 94 -14.96 -5.58 -3.83
C GLY A 94 -13.90 -5.38 -4.91
N LEU A 95 -12.63 -5.23 -4.51
CA LEU A 95 -11.52 -4.96 -5.43
C LEU A 95 -11.00 -6.26 -6.07
N THR A 96 -10.50 -6.16 -7.29
CA THR A 96 -9.85 -7.27 -7.98
C THR A 96 -8.33 -7.15 -7.81
N VAL A 97 -7.70 -8.17 -7.25
CA VAL A 97 -6.23 -8.21 -7.07
C VAL A 97 -5.56 -8.71 -8.33
N TRP A 98 -4.52 -8.00 -8.76
CA TRP A 98 -3.64 -8.40 -9.86
C TRP A 98 -2.33 -9.02 -9.35
N SER A 99 -1.82 -8.56 -8.21
CA SER A 99 -0.57 -9.06 -7.62
C SER A 99 -0.52 -8.83 -6.10
N GLY A 100 0.28 -9.64 -5.40
CA GLY A 100 0.52 -9.56 -3.95
C GLY A 100 -0.37 -10.51 -3.12
N PRO A 101 -0.27 -10.49 -1.78
CA PRO A 101 0.51 -9.55 -0.96
C PRO A 101 2.02 -9.73 -1.14
N CYS A 102 2.74 -8.64 -1.43
CA CYS A 102 4.21 -8.64 -1.47
C CYS A 102 4.76 -7.20 -1.36
N TRP A 103 6.08 -7.09 -1.32
CA TRP A 103 6.77 -5.80 -1.42
C TRP A 103 6.77 -5.29 -2.86
N HIS A 104 6.21 -4.11 -3.05
CA HIS A 104 6.25 -3.33 -4.29
C HIS A 104 7.25 -2.19 -4.14
N VAL A 105 8.15 -2.02 -5.11
CA VAL A 105 9.13 -0.93 -5.13
C VAL A 105 8.59 0.17 -6.03
N VAL A 106 8.26 1.31 -5.44
CA VAL A 106 7.72 2.49 -6.11
C VAL A 106 8.80 3.55 -6.20
N HIS A 107 9.06 4.02 -7.42
CA HIS A 107 10.01 5.10 -7.67
C HIS A 107 9.27 6.43 -7.76
N ASP A 108 9.61 7.36 -6.88
CA ASP A 108 9.20 8.75 -6.99
C ASP A 108 10.23 9.49 -7.84
N LEU A 109 9.87 9.74 -9.09
CA LEU A 109 10.66 10.49 -10.06
C LEU A 109 10.04 11.90 -10.15
N SER A 110 10.53 12.82 -9.32
CA SER A 110 10.15 14.25 -9.32
C SER A 110 11.26 15.16 -9.84
#